data_AF-A0A344WHZ2-F1
#
_entry.id   AF-A0A344WHZ2-F1
#
_cell.length_a   1.000
_cell.length_b   1.000
_cell.length_c   1.000
_cell.angle_alpha   90.00
_cell.angle_beta   90.00
_cell.angle_gamma   90.00
#
_symmetry.space_group_name_H-M   'P 1'
#
loop_
_entity.id
_entity.type
_entity.pdbx_description
1 polymer ?
#
loop_
_entity_poly.entity_id
_entity_poly.type
_entity_poly.pdbx_seq_one_letter_code
_entity_poly.pdbx_strand_id
1 'polypeptide(L)'
;MKYDLIIVGGGIGGSALAAVMAKAGWSVLLLEKQAQYEDRVRGEWIAPWGVAETKRVGLYDLLKSAGGHHITSHVTYDESLPPELCEQAAIPLGLLPDIAGPLCIGHPHHCETLFGEAQRAGATALRPVVIDSVTLGASPSVTYTHDGAPHTATAPLIVGAEGRQSEVRSKAGITLHQDKPHHWFAGLLVDNVKGIDDTRQSIGTERDFGFLAFPQGGTKVRVYGGYALEDKARFNGENRAQRFLEAFRFDSVPANEAIAAGTPVGPLFAYFNNDSWTDEPFAEGAVLIGDAAGWNDPINGLGLSITYRDVRIVSDILKGAGPGGKPDFTPYAEERAERMRRLRFAGQLQAALDMEFGETARARRHAYHMRRLTDPTIGMHGVAVLAGPDMVPPEFFTEAHRQRVLEGA
;
A
#
# COMPACT_ATOMS: atom_id res chain seq x y z
N MET A 1 -29.92 12.87 9.72
CA MET A 1 -29.91 11.50 10.31
C MET A 1 -28.76 11.40 11.30
N LYS A 2 -28.88 10.59 12.36
CA LYS A 2 -27.84 10.45 13.39
C LYS A 2 -27.20 9.06 13.33
N TYR A 3 -25.89 9.01 13.39
CA TYR A 3 -25.07 7.79 13.39
C TYR A 3 -24.08 7.83 14.56
N ASP A 4 -23.50 6.68 14.89
CA ASP A 4 -22.38 6.61 15.85
C ASP A 4 -21.06 6.95 15.16
N LEU A 5 -20.96 6.65 13.85
CA LEU A 5 -19.76 6.87 13.04
C LEU A 5 -20.14 7.22 11.60
N ILE A 6 -19.51 8.26 11.04
CA ILE A 6 -19.54 8.52 9.60
C ILE A 6 -18.14 8.25 9.05
N ILE A 7 -18.05 7.50 7.95
CA ILE A 7 -16.81 7.21 7.24
C ILE A 7 -16.93 7.79 5.83
N VAL A 8 -16.02 8.69 5.48
CA VAL A 8 -15.95 9.29 4.15
C VAL A 8 -14.85 8.58 3.34
N GLY A 9 -15.23 8.00 2.20
CA GLY A 9 -14.40 7.14 1.36
C GLY A 9 -14.69 5.65 1.59
N GLY A 10 -15.25 4.97 0.60
CA GLY A 10 -15.53 3.53 0.60
C GLY A 10 -14.52 2.70 -0.18
N GLY A 11 -13.27 3.15 -0.28
CA GLY A 11 -12.15 2.29 -0.65
C GLY A 11 -11.86 1.23 0.42
N ILE A 12 -10.74 0.50 0.27
CA ILE A 12 -10.37 -0.62 1.15
C ILE A 12 -10.42 -0.25 2.65
N GLY A 13 -9.78 0.86 3.05
CA GLY A 13 -9.71 1.26 4.46
C GLY A 13 -11.07 1.61 5.07
N GLY A 14 -11.84 2.47 4.39
CA GLY A 14 -13.14 2.90 4.89
C GLY A 14 -14.18 1.78 4.90
N SER A 15 -14.21 0.94 3.87
CA SER A 15 -15.10 -0.22 3.82
C SER A 15 -14.72 -1.30 4.83
N ALA A 16 -13.43 -1.56 5.03
CA ALA A 16 -12.96 -2.48 6.08
C ALA A 16 -13.35 -1.98 7.48
N LEU A 17 -13.11 -0.70 7.79
CA LEU A 17 -13.51 -0.13 9.08
C LEU A 17 -15.04 -0.16 9.27
N ALA A 18 -15.81 0.20 8.23
CA ALA A 18 -17.27 0.15 8.27
C ALA A 18 -17.79 -1.25 8.59
N ALA A 19 -17.25 -2.28 7.91
CA ALA A 19 -17.60 -3.67 8.17
C ALA A 19 -17.27 -4.10 9.61
N VAL A 20 -16.08 -3.76 10.10
CA VAL A 20 -15.64 -4.11 11.47
C VAL A 20 -16.52 -3.43 12.52
N MET A 21 -16.81 -2.15 12.36
CA MET A 21 -17.60 -1.38 13.34
C MET A 21 -19.09 -1.75 13.29
N ALA A 22 -19.65 -1.99 12.10
CA ALA A 22 -21.04 -2.46 11.98
C ALA A 22 -21.23 -3.85 12.62
N LYS A 23 -20.29 -4.79 12.43
CA LYS A 23 -20.28 -6.08 13.14
C LYS A 23 -20.19 -5.92 14.67
N ALA A 24 -19.55 -4.85 15.14
CA ALA A 24 -19.48 -4.51 16.56
C ALA A 24 -20.76 -3.79 17.07
N GLY A 25 -21.81 -3.67 16.26
CA GLY A 25 -23.10 -3.10 16.63
C GLY A 25 -23.20 -1.58 16.54
N TRP A 26 -22.24 -0.91 15.89
CA TRP A 26 -22.28 0.54 15.69
C TRP A 26 -23.22 0.91 14.54
N SER A 27 -23.94 2.02 14.69
CA SER A 27 -24.65 2.66 13.57
C SER A 27 -23.63 3.41 12.70
N VAL A 28 -23.30 2.84 11.54
CA VAL A 28 -22.26 3.37 10.63
C VAL A 28 -22.88 3.88 9.33
N LEU A 29 -22.51 5.09 8.93
CA LEU A 29 -22.72 5.62 7.58
C LEU A 29 -21.39 5.57 6.80
N LEU A 30 -21.37 4.89 5.66
CA LEU A 30 -20.23 4.85 4.74
C LEU A 30 -20.58 5.57 3.43
N LEU A 31 -19.75 6.53 3.02
CA LEU A 31 -19.99 7.40 1.86
C LEU A 31 -18.89 7.20 0.81
N GLU A 32 -19.25 6.78 -0.40
CA GLU A 32 -18.31 6.60 -1.52
C GLU A 32 -18.77 7.33 -2.79
N LYS A 33 -17.85 8.07 -3.41
CA LYS A 33 -18.12 8.89 -4.60
C LYS A 33 -18.18 8.09 -5.89
N GLN A 34 -17.44 7.01 -5.99
CA GLN A 34 -17.38 6.18 -7.19
C GLN A 34 -18.60 5.27 -7.26
N ALA A 35 -19.31 5.32 -8.39
CA ALA A 35 -20.39 4.37 -8.66
C ALA A 35 -19.85 2.94 -8.87
N GLN A 36 -18.65 2.84 -9.47
CA GLN A 36 -17.91 1.61 -9.71
C GLN A 36 -16.43 1.87 -9.47
N TYR A 37 -15.71 0.89 -8.92
CA TYR A 37 -14.27 1.00 -8.75
C TYR A 37 -13.55 0.74 -10.07
N GLU A 38 -12.61 1.62 -10.40
CA GLU A 38 -11.78 1.52 -11.62
C GLU A 38 -10.37 1.11 -11.24
N ASP A 39 -9.73 0.30 -12.10
CA ASP A 39 -8.30 0.04 -11.95
C ASP A 39 -7.50 1.30 -12.32
N ARG A 40 -6.69 1.75 -11.36
CA ARG A 40 -5.81 2.91 -11.49
C ARG A 40 -4.36 2.59 -11.13
N VAL A 41 -3.95 1.34 -11.27
CA VAL A 41 -2.59 0.87 -10.95
C VAL A 41 -2.27 1.23 -9.50
N ARG A 42 -3.03 0.61 -8.59
CA ARG A 42 -2.93 0.81 -7.13
C ARG A 42 -2.42 -0.45 -6.46
N GLY A 43 -2.13 -0.37 -5.17
CA GLY A 43 -1.68 -1.51 -4.39
C GLY A 43 -2.70 -2.66 -4.42
N GLU A 44 -2.20 -3.85 -4.74
CA GLU A 44 -2.92 -5.13 -4.80
C GLU A 44 -2.24 -6.19 -3.93
N TRP A 45 -1.20 -5.80 -3.20
CA TRP A 45 -0.33 -6.68 -2.43
C TRP A 45 -0.38 -6.27 -0.95
N ILE A 46 -0.64 -7.23 -0.07
CA ILE A 46 -0.66 -7.05 1.37
C ILE A 46 0.51 -7.81 1.96
N ALA A 47 1.48 -7.11 2.56
CA ALA A 47 2.64 -7.72 3.22
C ALA A 47 2.21 -8.75 4.29
N PRO A 48 3.04 -9.75 4.63
CA PRO A 48 2.72 -10.74 5.66
C PRO A 48 2.21 -10.12 6.97
N TRP A 49 2.83 -9.04 7.46
CA TRP A 49 2.36 -8.35 8.65
C TRP A 49 0.99 -7.67 8.46
N GLY A 50 0.70 -7.15 7.27
CA GLY A 50 -0.62 -6.65 6.91
C GLY A 50 -1.67 -7.76 6.84
N VAL A 51 -1.31 -8.96 6.35
CA VAL A 51 -2.18 -10.14 6.37
C VAL A 51 -2.54 -10.51 7.81
N ALA A 52 -1.57 -10.46 8.74
CA ALA A 52 -1.86 -10.66 10.15
C ALA A 52 -2.89 -9.65 10.69
N GLU A 53 -2.83 -8.38 10.27
CA GLU A 53 -3.86 -7.40 10.61
C GLU A 53 -5.24 -7.77 10.03
N THR A 54 -5.32 -8.23 8.77
CA THR A 54 -6.59 -8.71 8.19
C THR A 54 -7.20 -9.86 8.98
N LYS A 55 -6.37 -10.75 9.57
CA LYS A 55 -6.83 -11.82 10.47
C LYS A 55 -7.37 -11.25 11.79
N ARG A 56 -6.64 -10.32 12.42
CA ARG A 56 -7.03 -9.68 13.69
C ARG A 56 -8.37 -8.94 13.59
N VAL A 57 -8.67 -8.34 12.44
CA VAL A 57 -9.96 -7.66 12.21
C VAL A 57 -11.03 -8.58 11.60
N GLY A 58 -10.75 -9.88 11.42
CA GLY A 58 -11.71 -10.86 10.94
C GLY A 58 -12.12 -10.70 9.47
N LEU A 59 -11.22 -10.19 8.61
CA LEU A 59 -11.45 -9.99 7.18
C LEU A 59 -10.63 -10.94 6.29
N TYR A 60 -9.66 -11.66 6.84
CA TYR A 60 -8.80 -12.56 6.05
C TYR A 60 -9.59 -13.60 5.23
N ASP A 61 -10.49 -14.34 5.86
CA ASP A 61 -11.24 -15.42 5.20
C ASP A 61 -12.16 -14.90 4.09
N LEU A 62 -12.73 -13.70 4.29
CA LEU A 62 -13.50 -12.99 3.26
C LEU A 62 -12.62 -12.72 2.04
N LEU A 63 -11.43 -12.14 2.24
CA LEU A 63 -10.52 -11.80 1.15
C LEU A 63 -10.01 -13.05 0.42
N LYS A 64 -9.69 -14.12 1.16
CA LYS A 64 -9.33 -15.42 0.59
C LYS A 64 -10.47 -16.00 -0.25
N SER A 65 -11.70 -15.97 0.27
CA SER A 65 -12.89 -16.50 -0.42
C SER A 65 -13.26 -15.68 -1.65
N ALA A 66 -12.94 -14.38 -1.65
CA ALA A 66 -13.10 -13.52 -2.80
C ALA A 66 -12.07 -13.79 -3.92
N GLY A 67 -11.13 -14.72 -3.73
CA GLY A 67 -10.11 -15.06 -4.72
C GLY A 67 -8.74 -14.46 -4.43
N GLY A 68 -8.51 -13.92 -3.23
CA GLY A 68 -7.16 -13.54 -2.81
C GLY A 68 -6.23 -14.75 -2.73
N HIS A 69 -5.03 -14.63 -3.29
CA HIS A 69 -4.02 -15.69 -3.35
C HIS A 69 -2.71 -15.27 -2.69
N HIS A 70 -1.95 -16.24 -2.21
CA HIS A 70 -0.68 -15.97 -1.56
C HIS A 70 0.47 -16.01 -2.56
N ILE A 71 1.39 -15.06 -2.42
CA ILE A 71 2.74 -15.20 -2.95
C ILE A 71 3.58 -15.84 -1.84
N THR A 72 4.29 -16.92 -2.15
CA THR A 72 5.02 -17.73 -1.15
C THR A 72 6.53 -17.58 -1.26
N SER A 73 7.05 -17.04 -2.36
CA SER A 73 8.48 -16.80 -2.53
C SER A 73 8.80 -15.50 -3.26
N HIS A 74 10.01 -15.00 -3.02
CA HIS A 74 10.55 -13.81 -3.66
C HIS A 74 11.94 -14.10 -4.24
N VAL A 75 12.21 -13.59 -5.45
CA VAL A 75 13.55 -13.53 -6.02
C VAL A 75 13.93 -12.07 -6.28
N THR A 76 15.14 -11.70 -5.84
CA THR A 76 15.76 -10.42 -6.19
C THR A 76 16.74 -10.65 -7.33
N TYR A 77 16.61 -9.89 -8.40
CA TYR A 77 17.51 -9.90 -9.56
C TYR A 77 18.33 -8.63 -9.63
N ASP A 78 19.57 -8.75 -10.07
CA ASP A 78 20.43 -7.60 -10.33
C ASP A 78 21.41 -7.93 -11.45
N GLU A 79 21.67 -6.94 -12.32
CA GLU A 79 22.59 -7.06 -13.46
C GLU A 79 24.07 -7.32 -13.08
N SER A 80 24.43 -7.22 -11.80
CA SER A 80 25.76 -7.57 -11.30
C SER A 80 25.87 -9.03 -10.87
N LEU A 81 24.78 -9.80 -10.86
CA LEU A 81 24.74 -11.19 -10.43
C LEU A 81 24.28 -12.11 -11.57
N PRO A 82 24.80 -13.35 -11.67
CA PRO A 82 24.27 -14.35 -12.59
C PRO A 82 22.80 -14.70 -12.25
N PRO A 83 21.91 -14.83 -13.25
CA PRO A 83 20.50 -15.18 -13.01
C PRO A 83 20.32 -16.47 -12.19
N GLU A 84 21.17 -17.47 -12.40
CA GLU A 84 21.10 -18.75 -11.68
C GLU A 84 21.40 -18.59 -10.19
N LEU A 85 22.28 -17.64 -9.83
CA LEU A 85 22.59 -17.34 -8.44
C LEU A 85 21.40 -16.65 -7.75
N CYS A 86 20.72 -15.74 -8.46
CA CYS A 86 19.50 -15.10 -7.97
C CYS A 86 18.39 -16.13 -7.71
N GLU A 87 18.16 -17.06 -8.64
CA GLU A 87 17.15 -18.11 -8.49
C GLU A 87 17.44 -19.07 -7.33
N GLN A 88 18.72 -19.40 -7.09
CA GLN A 88 19.13 -20.21 -5.94
C GLN A 88 18.95 -19.46 -4.60
N ALA A 89 18.93 -18.13 -4.63
CA ALA A 89 18.76 -17.27 -3.46
C ALA A 89 17.27 -16.90 -3.20
N ALA A 90 16.32 -17.63 -3.78
CA ALA A 90 14.90 -17.41 -3.55
C ALA A 90 14.54 -17.44 -2.05
N ILE A 91 13.80 -16.43 -1.60
CA ILE A 91 13.43 -16.23 -0.20
C ILE A 91 12.01 -16.71 0.02
N PRO A 92 11.74 -17.64 0.96
CA PRO A 92 10.38 -17.97 1.36
C PRO A 92 9.74 -16.78 2.09
N LEU A 93 8.49 -16.46 1.74
CA LEU A 93 7.78 -15.31 2.29
C LEU A 93 6.86 -15.63 3.47
N GLY A 94 6.76 -16.90 3.86
CA GLY A 94 6.07 -17.35 5.08
C GLY A 94 6.84 -17.01 6.36
N LEU A 95 7.12 -15.72 6.58
CA LEU A 95 8.00 -15.22 7.64
C LEU A 95 7.31 -15.11 9.02
N LEU A 96 5.98 -15.16 9.04
CA LEU A 96 5.19 -15.01 10.27
C LEU A 96 4.37 -16.29 10.51
N PRO A 97 4.13 -16.67 11.79
CA PRO A 97 3.30 -17.81 12.12
C PRO A 97 1.93 -17.73 11.45
N ASP A 98 1.49 -18.85 10.85
CA ASP A 98 0.20 -18.99 10.17
C ASP A 98 -0.04 -18.01 8.99
N ILE A 99 1.00 -17.38 8.46
CA ILE A 99 0.91 -16.52 7.27
C ILE A 99 1.80 -17.13 6.17
N ALA A 100 1.19 -17.63 5.10
CA ALA A 100 1.91 -18.26 3.99
C ALA A 100 2.79 -17.29 3.18
N GLY A 101 2.50 -16.00 3.29
CA GLY A 101 3.21 -14.91 2.64
C GLY A 101 2.27 -13.74 2.37
N PRO A 102 2.66 -12.78 1.51
CA PRO A 102 1.78 -11.71 1.10
C PRO A 102 0.47 -12.23 0.51
N LEU A 103 -0.62 -11.49 0.69
CA LEU A 103 -1.91 -11.77 0.05
C LEU A 103 -2.14 -10.76 -1.08
N CYS A 104 -2.35 -11.27 -2.29
CA CYS A 104 -2.66 -10.46 -3.46
C CYS A 104 -4.16 -10.53 -3.80
N ILE A 105 -4.73 -9.39 -4.19
CA ILE A 105 -6.11 -9.29 -4.69
C ILE A 105 -6.25 -8.02 -5.54
N GLY A 106 -6.88 -8.13 -6.71
CA GLY A 106 -7.07 -7.02 -7.63
C GLY A 106 -7.83 -5.85 -7.00
N HIS A 107 -7.35 -4.62 -7.19
CA HIS A 107 -7.77 -3.47 -6.38
C HIS A 107 -9.27 -3.15 -6.46
N PRO A 108 -9.91 -3.07 -7.66
CA PRO A 108 -11.35 -2.84 -7.76
C PRO A 108 -12.17 -3.95 -7.10
N HIS A 109 -11.75 -5.20 -7.28
CA HIS A 109 -12.42 -6.36 -6.69
C HIS A 109 -12.28 -6.39 -5.17
N HIS A 110 -11.13 -5.95 -4.65
CA HIS A 110 -10.89 -5.79 -3.22
C HIS A 110 -11.82 -4.74 -2.60
N CYS A 111 -11.91 -3.56 -3.24
CA CYS A 111 -12.84 -2.51 -2.82
C CYS A 111 -14.29 -3.00 -2.83
N GLU A 112 -14.72 -3.67 -3.92
CA GLU A 112 -16.08 -4.18 -4.05
C GLU A 112 -16.42 -5.22 -2.97
N THR A 113 -15.51 -6.17 -2.74
CA THR A 113 -15.66 -7.20 -1.71
C THR A 113 -15.89 -6.59 -0.32
N LEU A 114 -15.09 -5.58 0.04
CA LEU A 114 -15.19 -4.94 1.35
C LEU A 114 -16.41 -4.02 1.46
N PHE A 115 -16.78 -3.31 0.39
CA PHE A 115 -17.97 -2.46 0.38
C PHE A 115 -19.24 -3.29 0.56
N GLY A 116 -19.34 -4.41 -0.17
CA GLY A 116 -20.42 -5.38 0.00
C GLY A 116 -20.45 -6.00 1.40
N GLU A 117 -19.29 -6.30 1.99
CA GLU A 117 -19.21 -6.77 3.37
C GLU A 117 -19.68 -5.72 4.38
N ALA A 118 -19.36 -4.44 4.18
CA ALA A 118 -19.85 -3.37 5.04
C ALA A 118 -21.38 -3.30 5.03
N GLN A 119 -22.01 -3.42 3.85
CA GLN A 119 -23.47 -3.50 3.72
C GLN A 119 -24.03 -4.73 4.43
N ARG A 120 -23.44 -5.91 4.19
CA ARG A 120 -23.87 -7.17 4.81
C ARG A 120 -23.74 -7.15 6.33
N ALA A 121 -22.75 -6.43 6.85
CA ALA A 121 -22.53 -6.23 8.27
C ALA A 121 -23.53 -5.24 8.92
N GLY A 122 -24.33 -4.53 8.12
CA GLY A 122 -25.35 -3.60 8.60
C GLY A 122 -24.98 -2.12 8.54
N ALA A 123 -23.85 -1.75 7.91
CA ALA A 123 -23.56 -0.35 7.65
C ALA A 123 -24.51 0.22 6.60
N THR A 124 -24.97 1.46 6.78
CA THR A 124 -25.60 2.22 5.71
C THR A 124 -24.50 2.68 4.75
N ALA A 125 -24.20 1.88 3.73
CA ALA A 125 -23.19 2.22 2.73
C ALA A 125 -23.84 2.75 1.44
N LEU A 126 -23.51 3.99 1.10
CA LEU A 126 -24.08 4.73 -0.02
C LEU A 126 -23.03 5.05 -1.08
N ARG A 127 -23.38 4.80 -2.35
CA ARG A 127 -22.62 5.21 -3.53
C ARG A 127 -23.53 5.28 -4.76
N PRO A 128 -23.23 6.13 -5.76
CA PRO A 128 -22.31 7.24 -5.68
C PRO A 128 -22.88 8.35 -4.77
N VAL A 129 -22.01 9.05 -4.06
CA VAL A 129 -22.36 10.26 -3.29
C VAL A 129 -21.43 11.42 -3.64
N VAL A 130 -21.96 12.63 -3.61
CA VAL A 130 -21.15 13.86 -3.69
C VAL A 130 -21.11 14.46 -2.30
N ILE A 131 -19.92 14.67 -1.74
CA ILE A 131 -19.76 15.38 -0.47
C ILE A 131 -19.85 16.87 -0.77
N ASP A 132 -20.85 17.53 -0.21
CA ASP A 132 -21.10 18.96 -0.41
C ASP A 132 -20.37 19.79 0.66
N SER A 133 -20.32 19.27 1.90
CA SER A 133 -19.54 19.87 2.98
C SER A 133 -19.30 18.90 4.14
N VAL A 134 -18.14 19.06 4.78
CA VAL A 134 -17.80 18.44 6.06
C VAL A 134 -17.58 19.51 7.12
N THR A 135 -18.24 19.35 8.27
CA THR A 135 -18.06 20.17 9.47
C THR A 135 -17.52 19.29 10.59
N LEU A 136 -16.45 19.74 11.26
CA LEU A 136 -15.78 19.03 12.37
C LEU A 136 -15.93 19.82 13.69
N GLY A 137 -15.28 19.35 14.76
CA GLY A 137 -15.35 19.94 16.11
C GLY A 137 -16.36 19.23 17.01
N ALA A 138 -16.93 19.96 17.97
CA ALA A 138 -17.83 19.39 18.98
C ALA A 138 -19.15 18.79 18.44
N SER A 139 -19.54 19.10 17.21
CA SER A 139 -20.76 18.56 16.58
C SER A 139 -20.54 18.27 15.09
N PRO A 140 -19.82 17.17 14.77
CA PRO A 140 -19.49 16.85 13.39
C PRO A 140 -20.71 16.52 12.53
N SER A 141 -20.64 16.92 11.26
CA SER A 141 -21.69 16.63 10.29
C SER A 141 -21.14 16.56 8.87
N VAL A 142 -21.80 15.77 8.03
CA VAL A 142 -21.54 15.69 6.59
C VAL A 142 -22.83 15.98 5.86
N THR A 143 -22.79 16.96 4.95
CA THR A 143 -23.85 17.17 3.96
C THR A 143 -23.38 16.57 2.64
N TYR A 144 -24.24 15.75 2.04
CA TYR A 144 -23.93 15.02 0.83
C TYR A 144 -25.18 14.88 -0.05
N THR A 145 -24.96 14.79 -1.35
CA THR A 145 -26.00 14.52 -2.34
C THR A 145 -25.95 13.05 -2.73
N HIS A 146 -27.10 12.38 -2.66
CA HIS A 146 -27.29 10.98 -3.09
C HIS A 146 -28.63 10.87 -3.82
N ASP A 147 -28.66 10.16 -4.95
CA ASP A 147 -29.84 10.04 -5.83
C ASP A 147 -30.50 11.40 -6.19
N GLY A 148 -29.68 12.43 -6.35
CA GLY A 148 -30.11 13.79 -6.68
C GLY A 148 -30.76 14.57 -5.52
N ALA A 149 -30.81 14.00 -4.32
CA ALA A 149 -31.34 14.65 -3.12
C ALA A 149 -30.22 15.01 -2.14
N PRO A 150 -30.25 16.22 -1.54
CA PRO A 150 -29.32 16.58 -0.47
C PRO A 150 -29.73 15.92 0.85
N HIS A 151 -28.74 15.44 1.59
CA HIS A 151 -28.89 14.82 2.90
C HIS A 151 -27.86 15.40 3.87
N THR A 152 -28.21 15.45 5.16
CA THR A 152 -27.28 15.77 6.23
C THR A 152 -27.28 14.68 7.29
N ALA A 153 -26.09 14.18 7.61
CA ALA A 153 -25.84 13.21 8.66
C ALA A 153 -24.94 13.80 9.74
N THR A 154 -25.19 13.40 10.99
CA THR A 154 -24.38 13.78 12.15
C THR A 154 -23.87 12.54 12.87
N ALA A 155 -22.65 12.63 13.41
CA ALA A 155 -22.04 11.62 14.26
C ALA A 155 -21.04 12.29 15.20
N PRO A 156 -20.76 11.72 16.38
CA PRO A 156 -19.72 12.24 17.27
C PRO A 156 -18.31 12.19 16.66
N LEU A 157 -18.11 11.37 15.61
CA LEU A 157 -16.84 11.20 14.92
C LEU A 157 -17.03 10.98 13.42
N ILE A 158 -16.16 11.64 12.63
CA ILE A 158 -16.02 11.40 11.19
C ILE A 158 -14.64 10.78 10.91
N VAL A 159 -14.60 9.68 10.17
CA VAL A 159 -13.36 9.06 9.71
C VAL A 159 -13.06 9.49 8.28
N GLY A 160 -11.89 10.08 8.06
CA GLY A 160 -11.37 10.34 6.73
C GLY A 160 -10.65 9.12 6.17
N ALA A 161 -11.19 8.53 5.11
CA ALA A 161 -10.64 7.36 4.40
C ALA A 161 -10.59 7.56 2.87
N GLU A 162 -10.68 8.81 2.40
CA GLU A 162 -10.79 9.19 0.98
C GLU A 162 -9.45 9.21 0.22
N GLY A 163 -8.37 8.80 0.89
CA GLY A 163 -7.02 8.73 0.34
C GLY A 163 -6.31 10.07 0.26
N ARG A 164 -5.38 10.19 -0.71
CA ARG A 164 -4.39 11.28 -0.76
C ARG A 164 -4.99 12.68 -0.82
N GLN A 165 -6.19 12.85 -1.36
CA GLN A 165 -6.90 14.13 -1.48
C GLN A 165 -8.02 14.29 -0.45
N SER A 166 -7.86 13.72 0.75
CA SER A 166 -8.89 13.74 1.81
C SER A 166 -9.42 15.13 2.14
N GLU A 167 -10.74 15.31 1.98
CA GLU A 167 -11.43 16.53 2.37
C GLU A 167 -11.54 16.62 3.89
N VAL A 168 -11.80 15.49 4.56
CA VAL A 168 -11.82 15.42 6.04
C VAL A 168 -10.50 15.91 6.62
N ARG A 169 -9.35 15.47 6.09
CA ARG A 169 -8.04 15.97 6.53
C ARG A 169 -7.93 17.49 6.35
N SER A 170 -8.31 18.01 5.17
CA SER A 170 -8.26 19.44 4.90
C SER A 170 -9.12 20.25 5.87
N LYS A 171 -10.33 19.79 6.18
CA LYS A 171 -11.24 20.43 7.14
C LYS A 171 -10.76 20.32 8.58
N ALA A 172 -10.01 19.28 8.91
CA ALA A 172 -9.37 19.12 10.21
C ALA A 172 -8.16 20.05 10.41
N GLY A 173 -7.69 20.74 9.35
CA GLY A 173 -6.48 21.56 9.43
C GLY A 173 -5.20 20.74 9.58
N ILE A 174 -5.27 19.42 9.35
CA ILE A 174 -4.12 18.52 9.51
C ILE A 174 -3.20 18.66 8.29
N THR A 175 -1.99 19.13 8.54
CA THR A 175 -0.96 19.30 7.52
C THR A 175 -0.17 18.01 7.35
N LEU A 176 0.17 17.68 6.10
CA LEU A 176 1.10 16.60 5.81
C LEU A 176 2.50 17.16 5.52
N HIS A 177 3.51 16.53 6.12
CA HIS A 177 4.88 16.65 5.70
C HIS A 177 5.13 15.71 4.51
N GLN A 178 6.10 16.07 3.67
CA GLN A 178 6.51 15.30 2.50
C GLN A 178 8.01 15.38 2.33
N ASP A 179 8.63 14.27 1.93
CA ASP A 179 9.98 14.32 1.38
C ASP A 179 9.94 14.65 -0.11
N LYS A 180 11.13 14.87 -0.68
CA LYS A 180 11.27 15.22 -2.09
C LYS A 180 11.01 13.98 -2.95
N PRO A 181 10.28 14.11 -4.07
CA PRO A 181 10.24 13.08 -5.09
C PRO A 181 11.65 12.69 -5.53
N HIS A 182 11.90 11.40 -5.76
CA HIS A 182 13.24 10.88 -6.09
C HIS A 182 13.28 9.93 -7.29
N HIS A 183 12.18 9.23 -7.62
CA HIS A 183 12.07 8.46 -8.86
C HIS A 183 10.60 8.35 -9.33
N TRP A 184 10.40 7.92 -10.57
CA TRP A 184 9.08 7.60 -11.12
C TRP A 184 8.81 6.10 -11.03
N PHE A 185 7.54 5.75 -10.80
CA PHE A 185 6.98 4.46 -11.16
C PHE A 185 6.00 4.63 -12.31
N ALA A 186 6.05 3.71 -13.26
CA ALA A 186 4.93 3.41 -14.15
C ALA A 186 4.46 1.99 -13.88
N GLY A 187 3.15 1.73 -13.97
CA GLY A 187 2.63 0.38 -13.73
C GLY A 187 1.45 0.02 -14.62
N LEU A 188 1.29 -1.28 -14.83
CA LEU A 188 0.37 -1.87 -15.80
C LEU A 188 -0.06 -3.26 -15.33
N LEU A 189 -1.31 -3.64 -15.57
CA LEU A 189 -1.72 -5.04 -15.49
C LEU A 189 -1.40 -5.70 -16.83
N VAL A 190 -0.76 -6.87 -16.80
CA VAL A 190 -0.44 -7.65 -17.98
C VAL A 190 -1.14 -8.99 -17.87
N ASP A 191 -1.82 -9.42 -18.93
CA ASP A 191 -2.45 -10.74 -19.03
C ASP A 191 -1.75 -11.57 -20.12
N ASN A 192 -2.15 -12.83 -20.27
CA ASN A 192 -1.54 -13.79 -21.18
C ASN A 192 -0.03 -13.99 -20.96
N VAL A 193 0.46 -13.75 -19.74
CA VAL A 193 1.86 -13.99 -19.37
C VAL A 193 2.05 -15.50 -19.16
N LYS A 194 2.83 -16.14 -20.01
CA LYS A 194 2.99 -17.60 -20.04
C LYS A 194 4.21 -18.05 -19.23
N GLY A 195 4.08 -19.19 -18.54
CA GLY A 195 5.22 -19.84 -17.89
C GLY A 195 5.68 -19.19 -16.59
N ILE A 196 4.87 -18.29 -16.01
CA ILE A 196 5.17 -17.70 -14.70
C ILE A 196 4.82 -18.66 -13.56
N ASP A 197 5.62 -18.62 -12.50
CA ASP A 197 5.26 -19.16 -11.19
C ASP A 197 4.29 -18.17 -10.52
N ASP A 198 3.01 -18.52 -10.44
CA ASP A 198 1.96 -17.65 -9.92
C ASP A 198 2.02 -17.45 -8.39
N THR A 199 2.97 -18.10 -7.73
CA THR A 199 3.25 -17.96 -6.29
C THR A 199 4.54 -17.20 -6.00
N ARG A 200 5.25 -16.72 -7.03
CA ARG A 200 6.55 -16.05 -6.89
C ARG A 200 6.51 -14.61 -7.38
N GLN A 201 6.87 -13.68 -6.50
CA GLN A 201 7.15 -12.30 -6.91
C GLN A 201 8.63 -12.15 -7.29
N SER A 202 8.91 -11.26 -8.23
CA SER A 202 10.28 -10.92 -8.62
C SER A 202 10.47 -9.42 -8.66
N ILE A 203 11.60 -8.95 -8.16
CA ILE A 203 12.01 -7.55 -8.19
C ILE A 203 13.45 -7.51 -8.67
N GLY A 204 13.84 -6.49 -9.40
CA GLY A 204 15.25 -6.32 -9.73
C GLY A 204 15.55 -5.03 -10.46
N THR A 205 16.83 -4.82 -10.73
CA THR A 205 17.32 -3.62 -11.41
C THR A 205 18.36 -3.99 -12.45
N GLU A 206 18.20 -3.44 -13.65
CA GLU A 206 19.15 -3.57 -14.75
C GLU A 206 19.23 -2.24 -15.50
N ARG A 207 20.46 -1.81 -15.81
CA ARG A 207 20.74 -0.54 -16.50
C ARG A 207 20.11 0.64 -15.76
N ASP A 208 19.13 1.29 -16.38
CA ASP A 208 18.46 2.51 -15.91
C ASP A 208 17.00 2.24 -15.51
N PHE A 209 16.68 0.99 -15.18
CA PHE A 209 15.32 0.56 -14.92
C PHE A 209 15.25 -0.48 -13.80
N GLY A 210 14.46 -0.18 -12.77
CA GLY A 210 14.04 -1.15 -11.75
C GLY A 210 12.68 -1.74 -12.11
N PHE A 211 12.39 -2.98 -11.72
CA PHE A 211 11.10 -3.60 -11.96
C PHE A 211 10.57 -4.32 -10.73
N LEU A 212 9.25 -4.35 -10.59
CA LEU A 212 8.54 -5.16 -9.61
C LEU A 212 7.45 -5.94 -10.35
N ALA A 213 7.37 -7.25 -10.15
CA ALA A 213 6.37 -8.11 -10.77
C ALA A 213 5.67 -8.98 -9.72
N PHE A 214 4.35 -8.84 -9.63
CA PHE A 214 3.50 -9.52 -8.67
C PHE A 214 2.41 -10.31 -9.40
N PRO A 215 2.47 -11.65 -9.42
CA PRO A 215 1.40 -12.47 -9.97
C PRO A 215 0.05 -12.16 -9.32
N GLN A 216 -0.99 -12.05 -10.15
CA GLN A 216 -2.36 -11.76 -9.75
C GLN A 216 -3.30 -12.98 -9.88
N GLY A 217 -2.70 -14.18 -10.01
CA GLY A 217 -3.41 -15.44 -10.26
C GLY A 217 -3.66 -15.69 -11.74
N GLY A 218 -3.59 -16.96 -12.15
CA GLY A 218 -3.72 -17.34 -13.56
C GLY A 218 -2.60 -16.77 -14.43
N THR A 219 -2.94 -16.10 -15.52
CA THR A 219 -1.99 -15.53 -16.49
C THR A 219 -1.69 -14.04 -16.27
N LYS A 220 -2.15 -13.48 -15.16
CA LYS A 220 -2.06 -12.05 -14.88
C LYS A 220 -0.90 -11.71 -13.98
N VAL A 221 -0.19 -10.65 -14.30
CA VAL A 221 0.89 -10.08 -13.49
C VAL A 221 0.69 -8.57 -13.40
N ARG A 222 0.69 -8.04 -12.18
CA ARG A 222 0.81 -6.59 -11.96
C ARG A 222 2.29 -6.25 -12.00
N VAL A 223 2.68 -5.36 -12.89
CA VAL A 223 4.07 -4.94 -13.02
C VAL A 223 4.23 -3.44 -12.80
N TYR A 224 5.36 -3.08 -12.20
CA TYR A 224 5.81 -1.71 -12.03
C TYR A 224 7.24 -1.59 -12.56
N GLY A 225 7.53 -0.46 -13.18
CA GLY A 225 8.84 -0.09 -13.66
C GLY A 225 9.26 1.24 -13.07
N GLY A 226 10.43 1.27 -12.45
CA GLY A 226 11.01 2.45 -11.84
C GLY A 226 12.16 3.02 -12.67
N TYR A 227 12.19 4.35 -12.77
CA TYR A 227 13.16 5.08 -13.58
C TYR A 227 13.44 6.47 -13.00
N ALA A 228 14.55 7.06 -13.43
CA ALA A 228 15.07 8.32 -12.92
C ALA A 228 14.04 9.46 -12.99
N LEU A 229 14.05 10.34 -11.98
CA LEU A 229 13.09 11.44 -11.86
C LEU A 229 13.15 12.42 -13.05
N GLU A 230 14.34 12.59 -13.62
CA GLU A 230 14.61 13.47 -14.76
C GLU A 230 13.94 12.97 -16.05
N ASP A 231 13.70 11.67 -16.17
CA ASP A 231 13.11 11.04 -17.36
C ASP A 231 11.57 10.97 -17.29
N LYS A 232 10.93 12.06 -16.86
CA LYS A 232 9.46 12.16 -16.72
C LYS A 232 8.67 11.84 -18.00
N ALA A 233 9.32 11.82 -19.17
CA ALA A 233 8.69 11.61 -20.46
C ALA A 233 8.79 10.17 -20.99
N ARG A 234 9.54 9.28 -20.32
CA ARG A 234 9.87 7.91 -20.77
C ARG A 234 8.68 7.15 -21.38
N PHE A 235 7.54 7.18 -20.70
CA PHE A 235 6.33 6.45 -21.11
C PHE A 235 5.13 7.36 -21.45
N ASN A 236 5.40 8.49 -22.13
CA ASN A 236 4.37 9.37 -22.68
C ASN A 236 4.07 9.09 -24.16
N GLY A 237 2.91 9.56 -24.65
CA GLY A 237 2.54 9.45 -26.07
C GLY A 237 1.97 8.09 -26.49
N GLU A 238 1.84 7.90 -27.80
CA GLU A 238 1.30 6.68 -28.42
C GLU A 238 2.16 5.46 -28.10
N ASN A 239 1.58 4.25 -28.10
CA ASN A 239 2.29 2.98 -27.86
C ASN A 239 3.07 2.90 -26.53
N ARG A 240 2.75 3.76 -25.55
CA ARG A 240 3.45 3.81 -24.26
C ARG A 240 3.40 2.49 -23.49
N ALA A 241 2.29 1.74 -23.57
CA ALA A 241 2.14 0.46 -22.91
C ALA A 241 3.09 -0.59 -23.51
N GLN A 242 3.20 -0.63 -24.84
CA GLN A 242 4.11 -1.54 -25.53
C GLN A 242 5.57 -1.21 -25.19
N ARG A 243 5.98 0.07 -25.27
CA ARG A 243 7.34 0.47 -24.87
C ARG A 243 7.65 0.16 -23.42
N PHE A 244 6.65 0.28 -22.53
CA PHE A 244 6.78 -0.09 -21.14
C PHE A 244 7.00 -1.60 -20.97
N LEU A 245 6.25 -2.44 -21.68
CA LEU A 245 6.46 -3.89 -21.67
C LEU A 245 7.83 -4.30 -22.23
N GLU A 246 8.28 -3.65 -23.31
CA GLU A 246 9.62 -3.90 -23.87
C GLU A 246 10.75 -3.62 -22.87
N ALA A 247 10.55 -2.71 -21.91
CA ALA A 247 11.52 -2.44 -20.85
C ALA A 247 11.71 -3.62 -19.88
N PHE A 248 10.84 -4.63 -19.90
CA PHE A 248 10.98 -5.84 -19.08
C PHE A 248 11.89 -6.91 -19.71
N ARG A 249 12.42 -6.69 -20.91
CA ARG A 249 13.41 -7.60 -21.52
C ARG A 249 14.79 -7.37 -20.89
N PHE A 250 15.08 -8.13 -19.85
CA PHE A 250 16.33 -8.09 -19.10
C PHE A 250 17.21 -9.29 -19.39
N ASP A 251 18.52 -9.08 -19.46
CA ASP A 251 19.50 -10.17 -19.53
C ASP A 251 19.62 -10.88 -18.17
N SER A 252 19.48 -10.12 -17.08
CA SER A 252 19.49 -10.63 -15.70
C SER A 252 18.25 -11.47 -15.35
N VAL A 253 17.16 -11.35 -16.13
CA VAL A 253 15.89 -12.07 -15.90
C VAL A 253 15.28 -12.55 -17.22
N PRO A 254 15.83 -13.57 -17.89
CA PRO A 254 15.33 -14.01 -19.19
C PRO A 254 13.85 -14.39 -19.21
N ALA A 255 13.31 -14.85 -18.07
CA ALA A 255 11.89 -15.18 -17.92
C ALA A 255 10.94 -13.98 -18.09
N ASN A 256 11.41 -12.74 -17.88
CA ASN A 256 10.60 -11.55 -18.08
C ASN A 256 10.25 -11.29 -19.56
N GLU A 257 10.84 -12.02 -20.49
CA GLU A 257 10.36 -12.11 -21.88
C GLU A 257 8.86 -12.41 -21.94
N ALA A 258 8.35 -13.24 -21.04
CA ALA A 258 6.93 -13.57 -20.97
C ALA A 258 6.06 -12.35 -20.62
N ILE A 259 6.56 -11.45 -19.77
CA ILE A 259 5.87 -10.19 -19.41
C ILE A 259 5.89 -9.26 -20.62
N ALA A 260 7.04 -9.11 -21.28
CA ALA A 260 7.19 -8.28 -22.47
C ALA A 260 6.27 -8.74 -23.62
N ALA A 261 6.11 -10.06 -23.79
CA ALA A 261 5.21 -10.66 -24.78
C ALA A 261 3.74 -10.71 -24.34
N GLY A 262 3.42 -10.29 -23.12
CA GLY A 262 2.07 -10.28 -22.57
C GLY A 262 1.16 -9.23 -23.21
N THR A 263 -0.11 -9.26 -22.82
CA THR A 263 -1.13 -8.31 -23.29
C THR A 263 -1.41 -7.24 -22.25
N PRO A 264 -1.22 -5.94 -22.55
CA PRO A 264 -1.63 -4.85 -21.67
C PRO A 264 -3.12 -4.92 -21.34
N VAL A 265 -3.48 -4.83 -20.06
CA VAL A 265 -4.85 -4.70 -19.58
C VAL A 265 -5.00 -3.37 -18.84
N GLY A 266 -5.87 -2.52 -19.37
CA GLY A 266 -6.12 -1.21 -18.80
C GLY A 266 -5.02 -0.18 -19.11
N PRO A 267 -5.12 1.01 -18.50
CA PRO A 267 -4.18 2.10 -18.74
C PRO A 267 -2.83 1.90 -18.02
N LEU A 268 -1.75 2.28 -18.71
CA LEU A 268 -0.46 2.57 -18.06
C LEU A 268 -0.58 3.89 -17.29
N PHE A 269 -0.30 3.87 -16.00
CA PHE A 269 -0.21 5.08 -15.16
C PHE A 269 1.19 5.26 -14.63
N ALA A 270 1.65 6.51 -14.58
CA ALA A 270 2.93 6.89 -13.99
C ALA A 270 2.73 7.93 -12.89
N TYR A 271 3.51 7.81 -11.82
CA TYR A 271 3.51 8.70 -10.66
C TYR A 271 4.91 8.74 -10.05
N PHE A 272 5.25 9.87 -9.42
CA PHE A 272 6.49 9.97 -8.66
C PHE A 272 6.34 9.31 -7.29
N ASN A 273 7.46 8.87 -6.75
CA ASN A 273 7.55 8.22 -5.44
C ASN A 273 8.09 9.20 -4.41
N ASN A 274 7.36 9.30 -3.30
CA ASN A 274 7.69 10.09 -2.13
C ASN A 274 6.85 9.60 -0.93
N ASP A 275 7.32 9.91 0.27
CA ASP A 275 6.60 9.72 1.52
C ASP A 275 5.79 10.97 1.89
N SER A 276 4.66 10.77 2.56
CA SER A 276 3.89 11.83 3.19
C SER A 276 3.34 11.39 4.54
N TRP A 277 3.45 12.23 5.56
CA TRP A 277 3.04 11.84 6.92
C TRP A 277 2.54 13.02 7.75
N THR A 278 1.85 12.69 8.83
CA THR A 278 1.54 13.58 9.95
C THR A 278 1.69 12.76 11.23
N ASP A 279 2.13 13.41 12.30
CA ASP A 279 2.26 12.78 13.62
C ASP A 279 0.94 12.88 14.41
N GLU A 280 -0.02 13.70 13.94
CA GLU A 280 -1.33 13.88 14.57
C GLU A 280 -2.46 13.60 13.54
N PRO A 281 -2.78 12.32 13.26
CA PRO A 281 -3.79 11.92 12.27
C PRO A 281 -5.23 12.07 12.78
N PHE A 282 -5.50 12.96 13.73
CA PHE A 282 -6.81 13.19 14.31
C PHE A 282 -6.99 14.64 14.78
N ALA A 283 -8.24 15.06 14.94
CA ALA A 283 -8.63 16.36 15.46
C ALA A 283 -9.97 16.20 16.21
N GLU A 284 -10.47 17.27 16.83
CA GLU A 284 -11.78 17.22 17.47
C GLU A 284 -12.88 16.81 16.45
N GLY A 285 -13.53 15.67 16.70
CA GLY A 285 -14.57 15.14 15.84
C GLY A 285 -14.08 14.43 14.58
N ALA A 286 -12.76 14.20 14.41
CA ALA A 286 -12.23 13.47 13.25
C ALA A 286 -11.01 12.58 13.55
N VAL A 287 -10.89 11.48 12.81
CA VAL A 287 -9.68 10.65 12.73
C VAL A 287 -9.42 10.22 11.29
N LEU A 288 -8.16 10.07 10.90
CA LEU A 288 -7.74 9.71 9.54
C LEU A 288 -7.12 8.32 9.52
N ILE A 289 -7.37 7.56 8.46
CA ILE A 289 -6.76 6.24 8.21
C ILE A 289 -6.23 6.11 6.79
N GLY A 290 -5.26 5.21 6.58
CA GLY A 290 -4.67 4.95 5.28
C GLY A 290 -4.05 6.22 4.67
N ASP A 291 -4.14 6.36 3.35
CA ASP A 291 -3.58 7.50 2.61
C ASP A 291 -4.18 8.87 3.00
N ALA A 292 -5.34 8.90 3.68
CA ALA A 292 -5.88 10.14 4.22
C ALA A 292 -4.99 10.70 5.35
N ALA A 293 -4.35 9.83 6.13
CA ALA A 293 -3.39 10.17 7.18
C ALA A 293 -1.93 10.27 6.68
N GLY A 294 -1.71 10.25 5.36
CA GLY A 294 -0.39 10.19 4.74
C GLY A 294 -0.04 8.79 4.24
N TRP A 295 0.84 8.73 3.24
CA TRP A 295 1.19 7.52 2.49
C TRP A 295 2.69 7.26 2.56
N ASN A 296 3.07 5.99 2.52
CA ASN A 296 4.47 5.61 2.39
C ASN A 296 4.91 5.59 0.92
N ASP A 297 6.21 5.70 0.69
CA ASP A 297 6.80 5.49 -0.63
C ASP A 297 6.32 4.14 -1.24
N PRO A 298 5.72 4.16 -2.44
CA PRO A 298 5.25 2.94 -3.11
C PRO A 298 6.34 1.89 -3.38
N ILE A 299 7.64 2.21 -3.33
CA ILE A 299 8.75 1.25 -3.44
C ILE A 299 8.59 0.06 -2.49
N ASN A 300 8.01 0.29 -1.31
CA ASN A 300 7.80 -0.77 -0.32
C ASN A 300 6.50 -1.58 -0.55
N GLY A 301 5.54 -1.06 -1.33
CA GLY A 301 4.25 -1.71 -1.55
C GLY A 301 3.33 -1.80 -0.32
N LEU A 302 3.51 -0.96 0.70
CA LEU A 302 2.90 -1.15 2.03
C LEU A 302 1.57 -0.43 2.29
N GLY A 303 1.02 0.31 1.33
CA GLY A 303 -0.19 1.12 1.55
C GLY A 303 -1.38 0.31 2.11
N LEU A 304 -1.57 -0.93 1.64
CA LEU A 304 -2.64 -1.79 2.15
C LEU A 304 -2.36 -2.29 3.56
N SER A 305 -1.13 -2.75 3.85
CA SER A 305 -0.74 -3.22 5.19
C SER A 305 -0.86 -2.11 6.24
N ILE A 306 -0.42 -0.89 5.89
CA ILE A 306 -0.57 0.32 6.72
C ILE A 306 -2.05 0.57 6.99
N THR A 307 -2.88 0.51 5.95
CA THR A 307 -4.33 0.73 6.06
C THR A 307 -4.99 -0.30 6.98
N TYR A 308 -4.67 -1.59 6.87
CA TYR A 308 -5.26 -2.60 7.76
C TYR A 308 -4.83 -2.45 9.22
N ARG A 309 -3.59 -1.99 9.46
CA ARG A 309 -3.14 -1.69 10.82
C ARG A 309 -3.86 -0.46 11.39
N ASP A 310 -4.07 0.57 10.57
CA ASP A 310 -4.87 1.74 10.95
C ASP A 310 -6.31 1.31 11.29
N VAL A 311 -6.95 0.49 10.44
CA VAL A 311 -8.29 -0.08 10.69
C VAL A 311 -8.33 -0.84 12.00
N ARG A 312 -7.35 -1.73 12.27
CA ARG A 312 -7.30 -2.47 13.54
C ARG A 312 -7.24 -1.52 14.72
N ILE A 313 -6.23 -0.65 14.78
CA ILE A 313 -5.99 0.21 15.95
C ILE A 313 -7.17 1.16 16.19
N VAL A 314 -7.65 1.83 15.14
CA VAL A 314 -8.79 2.74 15.25
C VAL A 314 -10.05 1.99 15.67
N SER A 315 -10.32 0.81 15.11
CA SER A 315 -11.48 0.01 15.54
C SER A 315 -11.37 -0.44 17.00
N ASP A 316 -10.18 -0.81 17.48
CA ASP A 316 -9.94 -1.24 18.86
C ASP A 316 -10.21 -0.09 19.84
N ILE A 317 -9.72 1.11 19.53
CA ILE A 317 -9.98 2.33 20.31
C ILE A 317 -11.47 2.64 20.35
N LEU A 318 -12.14 2.60 19.20
CA LEU A 318 -13.59 2.86 19.12
C LEU A 318 -14.37 1.83 19.93
N LYS A 319 -14.13 0.53 19.73
CA LYS A 319 -14.78 -0.55 20.49
C LYS A 319 -14.56 -0.40 22.00
N GLY A 320 -13.36 0.02 22.43
CA GLY A 320 -13.06 0.29 23.83
C GLY A 320 -13.83 1.47 24.42
N ALA A 321 -14.03 2.54 23.63
CA ALA A 321 -14.81 3.71 24.05
C ALA A 321 -16.32 3.46 24.04
N GLY A 322 -16.80 2.60 23.13
CA GLY A 322 -18.21 2.31 22.90
C GLY A 322 -18.95 3.43 22.16
N PRO A 323 -20.18 3.15 21.65
CA PRO A 323 -21.00 4.16 20.97
C PRO A 323 -21.28 5.38 21.86
N GLY A 324 -21.02 6.58 21.33
CA GLY A 324 -21.17 7.84 22.08
C GLY A 324 -20.07 8.13 23.11
N GLY A 325 -19.10 7.22 23.28
CA GLY A 325 -17.90 7.45 24.07
C GLY A 325 -16.97 8.48 23.43
N LYS A 326 -15.98 8.95 24.21
CA LYS A 326 -14.93 9.85 23.74
C LYS A 326 -13.64 9.04 23.53
N PRO A 327 -13.32 8.63 22.29
CA PRO A 327 -12.09 7.88 22.03
C PRO A 327 -10.86 8.76 22.23
N ASP A 328 -9.79 8.17 22.74
CA ASP A 328 -8.46 8.76 22.79
C ASP A 328 -7.59 8.17 21.66
N PHE A 329 -7.22 9.01 20.69
CA PHE A 329 -6.40 8.61 19.55
C PHE A 329 -4.91 8.89 19.75
N THR A 330 -4.49 9.37 20.92
CA THR A 330 -3.07 9.61 21.23
C THR A 330 -2.22 8.35 21.02
N PRO A 331 -2.61 7.16 21.51
CA PRO A 331 -1.82 5.94 21.26
C PRO A 331 -1.75 5.54 19.78
N TYR A 332 -2.79 5.84 19.00
CA TYR A 332 -2.78 5.61 17.55
C TYR A 332 -1.80 6.55 16.85
N ALA A 333 -1.78 7.83 17.23
CA ALA A 333 -0.87 8.82 16.69
C ALA A 333 0.60 8.46 16.98
N GLU A 334 0.93 8.14 18.23
CA GLU A 334 2.28 7.74 18.65
C GLU A 334 2.76 6.48 17.90
N GLU A 335 1.91 5.44 17.84
CA GLU A 335 2.22 4.21 17.11
C GLU A 335 2.44 4.48 15.62
N ARG A 336 1.52 5.22 15.00
CA ARG A 336 1.56 5.47 13.56
C ARG A 336 2.75 6.34 13.19
N ALA A 337 3.08 7.35 13.99
CA ALA A 337 4.25 8.19 13.75
C ALA A 337 5.54 7.36 13.73
N GLU A 338 5.76 6.49 14.73
CA GLU A 338 6.96 5.63 14.78
C GLU A 338 6.96 4.59 13.66
N ARG A 339 5.83 3.93 13.40
CA ARG A 339 5.69 2.98 12.28
C ARG A 339 6.02 3.65 10.96
N MET A 340 5.44 4.80 10.66
CA MET A 340 5.67 5.52 9.40
C MET A 340 7.10 6.05 9.30
N ARG A 341 7.73 6.48 10.41
CA ARG A 341 9.15 6.87 10.43
C ARG A 341 10.06 5.70 10.03
N ARG A 342 9.84 4.51 10.59
CA ARG A 342 10.60 3.29 10.27
C ARG A 342 10.39 2.84 8.82
N LEU A 343 9.14 2.87 8.34
CA LEU A 343 8.83 2.48 6.97
C LEU A 343 9.39 3.47 5.93
N ARG A 344 9.38 4.77 6.23
CA ARG A 344 10.05 5.77 5.40
C ARG A 344 11.56 5.53 5.33
N PHE A 345 12.21 5.24 6.46
CA PHE A 345 13.63 4.90 6.49
C PHE A 345 13.93 3.66 5.63
N ALA A 346 13.12 2.59 5.75
CA ALA A 346 13.26 1.40 4.93
C ALA A 346 13.05 1.71 3.43
N GLY A 347 12.06 2.53 3.10
CA GLY A 347 11.79 2.96 1.72
C GLY A 347 12.93 3.75 1.10
N GLN A 348 13.56 4.65 1.86
CA GLN A 348 14.73 5.41 1.41
C GLN A 348 15.93 4.51 1.10
N LEU A 349 16.16 3.46 1.89
CA LEU A 349 17.19 2.45 1.61
C LEU A 349 16.85 1.63 0.37
N GLN A 350 15.61 1.16 0.27
CA GLN A 350 15.15 0.35 -0.87
C GLN A 350 15.24 1.15 -2.18
N ALA A 351 14.80 2.41 -2.18
CA ALA A 351 14.87 3.29 -3.33
C ALA A 351 16.32 3.59 -3.74
N ALA A 352 17.21 3.84 -2.78
CA ALA A 352 18.63 4.08 -3.07
C ALA A 352 19.31 2.84 -3.68
N LEU A 353 18.91 1.63 -3.28
CA LEU A 353 19.41 0.40 -3.87
C LEU A 353 18.82 0.20 -5.27
N ASP A 354 17.49 0.16 -5.39
CA ASP A 354 16.81 -0.34 -6.59
C ASP A 354 16.57 0.71 -7.67
N MET A 355 16.45 1.98 -7.28
CA MET A 355 15.94 3.08 -8.13
C MET A 355 16.94 4.23 -8.32
N GLU A 356 18.18 4.05 -7.87
CA GLU A 356 19.32 4.83 -8.34
C GLU A 356 20.06 4.04 -9.42
N PHE A 357 20.55 4.75 -10.45
CA PHE A 357 21.05 4.14 -11.67
C PHE A 357 22.47 4.61 -12.01
N GLY A 358 23.11 3.92 -12.96
CA GLY A 358 24.48 4.18 -13.38
C GLY A 358 25.53 3.37 -12.59
N GLU A 359 26.79 3.53 -12.99
CA GLU A 359 27.90 2.68 -12.52
C GLU A 359 28.08 2.71 -11.00
N THR A 360 27.98 3.89 -10.37
CA THR A 360 28.08 4.04 -8.90
C THR A 360 26.97 3.28 -8.18
N ALA A 361 25.73 3.40 -8.64
CA ALA A 361 24.59 2.71 -8.03
C ALA A 361 24.69 1.19 -8.21
N ARG A 362 25.11 0.74 -9.39
CA ARG A 362 25.39 -0.68 -9.68
C ARG A 362 26.49 -1.23 -8.77
N ALA A 363 27.61 -0.52 -8.60
CA ALA A 363 28.69 -0.91 -7.70
C ALA A 363 28.23 -1.02 -6.24
N ARG A 364 27.40 -0.06 -5.79
CA ARG A 364 26.77 -0.09 -4.46
C ARG A 364 25.86 -1.31 -4.27
N ARG A 365 24.96 -1.60 -5.23
CA ARG A 365 24.09 -2.79 -5.18
C ARG A 365 24.91 -4.08 -5.11
N HIS A 366 25.91 -4.23 -5.98
CA HIS A 366 26.80 -5.38 -5.96
C HIS A 366 27.47 -5.55 -4.59
N ALA A 367 28.05 -4.47 -4.04
CA ALA A 367 28.69 -4.51 -2.72
C ALA A 367 27.68 -4.83 -1.59
N TYR A 368 26.46 -4.31 -1.67
CA TYR A 368 25.37 -4.68 -0.75
C TYR A 368 25.05 -6.18 -0.80
N HIS A 369 24.87 -6.75 -2.00
CA HIS A 369 24.59 -8.17 -2.17
C HIS A 369 25.73 -9.04 -1.61
N MET A 370 26.99 -8.72 -1.93
CA MET A 370 28.14 -9.49 -1.44
C MET A 370 28.24 -9.47 0.09
N ARG A 371 28.05 -8.31 0.71
CA ARG A 371 28.14 -8.20 2.18
C ARG A 371 26.97 -8.88 2.88
N ARG A 372 25.76 -8.85 2.29
CA ARG A 372 24.58 -9.52 2.85
C ARG A 372 24.74 -11.04 2.92
N LEU A 373 25.56 -11.64 2.03
CA LEU A 373 25.87 -13.07 2.09
C LEU A 373 26.64 -13.44 3.38
N THR A 374 27.51 -12.56 3.86
CA THR A 374 28.29 -12.78 5.09
C THR A 374 27.62 -12.21 6.34
N ASP A 375 26.78 -11.19 6.17
CA ASP A 375 26.12 -10.47 7.24
C ASP A 375 24.67 -10.12 6.84
N PRO A 376 23.72 -11.02 7.15
CA PRO A 376 22.31 -10.81 6.84
C PRO A 376 21.70 -9.57 7.49
N THR A 377 22.31 -9.02 8.56
CA THR A 377 21.79 -7.86 9.30
C THR A 377 21.83 -6.57 8.49
N ILE A 378 22.56 -6.55 7.38
CA ILE A 378 22.57 -5.44 6.42
C ILE A 378 21.22 -5.34 5.68
N GLY A 379 20.50 -6.45 5.53
CA GLY A 379 19.20 -6.54 4.84
C GLY A 379 17.98 -6.26 5.72
N MET A 380 18.14 -5.73 6.94
CA MET A 380 17.04 -5.61 7.91
C MET A 380 15.91 -4.67 7.48
N HIS A 381 16.16 -3.72 6.57
CA HIS A 381 15.11 -2.90 5.96
C HIS A 381 14.08 -3.76 5.21
N GLY A 382 14.51 -4.84 4.55
CA GLY A 382 13.60 -5.80 3.90
C GLY A 382 12.74 -6.59 4.90
N VAL A 383 13.28 -6.87 6.09
CA VAL A 383 12.51 -7.47 7.19
C VAL A 383 11.44 -6.50 7.70
N ALA A 384 11.76 -5.20 7.80
CA ALA A 384 10.77 -4.18 8.17
C ALA A 384 9.60 -4.12 7.18
N VAL A 385 9.88 -4.28 5.89
CA VAL A 385 8.84 -4.33 4.83
C VAL A 385 7.99 -5.59 4.92
N LEU A 386 8.60 -6.77 5.06
CA LEU A 386 7.88 -8.06 4.99
C LEU A 386 7.27 -8.51 6.33
N ALA A 387 8.02 -8.43 7.42
CA ALA A 387 7.61 -8.89 8.75
C ALA A 387 7.05 -7.76 9.63
N GLY A 388 7.21 -6.51 9.20
CA GLY A 388 6.72 -5.31 9.90
C GLY A 388 7.82 -4.57 10.65
N PRO A 389 7.72 -3.23 10.77
CA PRO A 389 8.81 -2.39 11.28
C PRO A 389 9.11 -2.58 12.77
N ASP A 390 8.20 -3.17 13.54
CA ASP A 390 8.41 -3.44 14.97
C ASP A 390 9.21 -4.72 15.23
N MET A 391 9.32 -5.58 14.22
CA MET A 391 10.15 -6.78 14.28
C MET A 391 11.63 -6.47 14.09
N VAL A 392 11.95 -5.22 13.74
CA VAL A 392 13.31 -4.74 13.50
C VAL A 392 13.74 -3.85 14.67
N PRO A 393 14.89 -4.13 15.30
CA PRO A 393 15.39 -3.31 16.39
C PRO A 393 15.67 -1.85 15.99
N PRO A 394 15.51 -0.87 16.91
CA PRO A 394 15.66 0.56 16.62
C PRO A 394 17.01 0.97 16.00
N GLU A 395 18.10 0.26 16.34
CA GLU A 395 19.45 0.55 15.84
C GLU A 395 19.59 0.42 14.32
N PHE A 396 18.70 -0.34 13.67
CA PHE A 396 18.64 -0.49 12.21
C PHE A 396 17.93 0.68 11.52
N PHE A 397 17.37 1.64 12.26
CA PHE A 397 16.71 2.83 11.72
C PHE A 397 17.50 4.12 12.02
N THR A 398 18.83 4.03 11.85
CA THR A 398 19.80 5.11 12.15
C THR A 398 20.61 5.48 10.91
N GLU A 399 21.12 6.71 10.84
CA GLU A 399 21.98 7.12 9.72
C GLU A 399 23.27 6.28 9.65
N ALA A 400 23.81 5.85 10.80
CA ALA A 400 24.94 4.94 10.84
C ALA A 400 24.61 3.60 10.15
N HIS A 401 23.42 3.04 10.40
CA HIS A 401 22.99 1.84 9.67
C HIS A 401 22.78 2.14 8.18
N ARG A 402 22.22 3.31 7.83
CA ARG A 402 22.05 3.72 6.43
C ARG A 402 23.39 3.74 5.69
N GLN A 403 24.41 4.37 6.26
CA GLN A 403 25.78 4.39 5.73
C GLN A 403 26.37 2.99 5.65
N ARG A 404 26.18 2.16 6.68
CA ARG A 404 26.60 0.76 6.64
C ARG A 404 25.95 0.00 5.48
N VAL A 405 24.67 0.22 5.19
CA VAL A 405 23.98 -0.42 4.05
C VAL A 405 24.50 0.11 2.71
N LEU A 406 24.59 1.42 2.53
CA LEU A 406 24.87 2.04 1.23
C LEU A 406 26.36 2.21 0.91
N GLU A 407 27.23 2.33 1.90
CA GLU A 407 28.65 2.69 1.74
C GLU A 407 29.58 1.64 2.34
N GLY A 408 29.14 0.95 3.40
CA GLY A 408 29.91 -0.12 4.05
C GLY A 408 30.95 0.30 5.06
N ALA A 409 30.81 1.51 5.59
CA ALA A 409 31.54 1.99 6.75
C ALA A 409 31.05 1.36 8.06
#